data_AF-A0A9Q6LJ26-F1
#
_entry.id   AF-A0A9Q6LJ26-F1
#
_cell.length_a   1.000
_cell.length_b   1.000
_cell.length_c   1.000
_cell.angle_alpha   90.00
_cell.angle_beta   90.00
_cell.angle_gamma   90.00
#
_symmetry.space_group_name_H-M   'P 1'
#
loop_
_entity.id
_entity.type
_entity.pdbx_description
1 polymer ?
#
loop_
_entity_poly.entity_id
_entity_poly.type
_entity_poly.pdbx_seq_one_letter_code
_entity_poly.pdbx_strand_id
1 'polypeptide(L)'
;MPTQENLKKTRKLIDKLDAKIASLQKKADLYANIDPNLRRCLQRQRTQDLPLYQQYENLKQFAKTNNNRVADPIVVSQSRKLVVLLKCKSFLQESIHDIGAAKRGSDFLNSLFGISRFDGTTYHYAAAFENAAWGAFSATKRLCSETRKLLKERVSVEAEAAQSAGQWRTASPVLNTLQSFQVTSSEPSPEANAPGQS
;
A
#
# COMPACT_ATOMS: atom_id res chain seq x y z
N MET A 1 -3.62 -7.53 19.41
CA MET A 1 -2.55 -6.68 20.01
C MET A 1 -1.22 -7.01 19.34
N PRO A 2 -0.51 -6.04 18.73
CA PRO A 2 0.76 -6.29 18.04
C PRO A 2 1.89 -6.63 19.02
N THR A 3 2.74 -7.60 18.66
CA THR A 3 3.90 -8.01 19.46
C THR A 3 4.97 -6.91 19.51
N GLN A 4 5.80 -6.93 20.56
CA GLN A 4 6.92 -5.98 20.71
C GLN A 4 7.90 -6.05 19.52
N GLU A 5 8.11 -7.24 18.97
CA GLU A 5 8.91 -7.44 17.76
C GLU A 5 8.27 -6.77 16.53
N ASN A 6 6.94 -6.90 16.36
CA ASN A 6 6.21 -6.25 15.26
C ASN A 6 6.26 -4.73 15.36
N LEU A 7 6.15 -4.17 16.57
CA LEU A 7 6.31 -2.73 16.79
C LEU A 7 7.73 -2.27 16.43
N LYS A 8 8.76 -3.05 16.78
CA LYS A 8 10.16 -2.76 16.41
C LYS A 8 10.38 -2.81 14.90
N LYS A 9 9.85 -3.82 14.20
CA LYS A 9 9.88 -3.93 12.74
C LYS A 9 9.18 -2.73 12.08
N THR A 10 8.02 -2.35 12.60
CA THR A 10 7.21 -1.21 12.10
C THR A 10 7.96 0.10 12.21
N ARG A 11 8.51 0.42 13.39
CA ARG A 11 9.29 1.64 13.61
C ARG A 11 10.50 1.72 12.69
N LYS A 12 11.29 0.64 12.62
CA LYS A 12 12.47 0.56 11.74
C LYS A 12 12.11 0.78 10.27
N LEU A 13 10.95 0.29 9.82
CA LEU A 13 10.50 0.51 8.45
C LEU A 13 10.01 1.95 8.23
N ILE A 14 9.33 2.56 9.20
CA ILE A 14 8.97 3.98 9.18
C ILE A 14 10.22 4.86 9.05
N ASP A 15 11.29 4.57 9.80
CA ASP A 15 12.55 5.33 9.71
C ASP A 15 13.16 5.27 8.31
N LYS A 16 13.13 4.10 7.66
CA LYS A 16 13.57 3.94 6.27
C LYS A 16 12.69 4.72 5.29
N LEU A 17 11.37 4.73 5.50
CA LEU A 17 10.44 5.50 4.68
C LEU A 17 10.73 6.99 4.82
N ASP A 18 10.94 7.49 6.05
CA ASP A 18 11.24 8.89 6.33
C ASP A 18 12.56 9.34 5.70
N ALA A 19 13.62 8.54 5.83
CA ALA A 19 14.89 8.82 5.17
C ALA A 19 14.74 8.91 3.64
N LYS A 20 13.90 8.03 3.05
CA LYS A 20 13.66 8.06 1.61
C LYS A 20 12.81 9.25 1.18
N ILE A 21 11.77 9.59 1.94
CA ILE A 21 10.93 10.76 1.70
C ILE A 21 11.78 12.03 1.75
N ALA A 22 12.63 12.19 2.78
CA ALA A 22 13.55 13.33 2.89
C ALA A 22 14.55 13.40 1.72
N SER A 23 15.08 12.25 1.27
CA SER A 23 15.94 12.20 0.08
C SER A 23 15.21 12.64 -1.20
N LEU A 24 13.97 12.23 -1.37
CA LEU A 24 13.15 12.60 -2.53
C LEU A 24 12.71 14.08 -2.48
N GLN A 25 12.43 14.61 -1.29
CA GLN A 25 12.19 16.04 -1.04
C GLN A 25 13.38 16.89 -1.45
N LYS A 26 14.58 16.55 -0.97
CA LYS A 26 15.82 17.24 -1.36
C LYS A 26 16.03 17.24 -2.87
N LYS A 27 15.71 16.12 -3.55
CA LYS A 27 15.76 16.06 -5.01
C LYS A 27 14.75 17.02 -5.66
N ALA A 28 13.51 17.05 -5.18
CA ALA A 28 12.50 17.97 -5.69
C ALA A 28 12.92 19.44 -5.52
N ASP A 29 13.55 19.79 -4.40
CA ASP A 29 14.11 21.13 -4.16
C ASP A 29 15.25 21.47 -5.12
N LEU A 30 16.14 20.52 -5.41
CA LEU A 30 17.20 20.71 -6.41
C LEU A 30 16.62 20.97 -7.80
N TYR A 31 15.60 20.21 -8.22
CA TYR A 31 14.91 20.45 -9.49
C TYR A 31 14.19 21.79 -9.53
N ALA A 32 13.64 22.24 -8.40
CA ALA A 32 13.00 23.54 -8.29
C ALA A 32 13.96 24.72 -8.48
N ASN A 33 15.26 24.53 -8.25
CA ASN A 33 16.25 25.55 -8.58
C ASN A 33 16.48 25.69 -10.10
N ILE A 34 16.13 24.66 -10.87
CA ILE A 34 16.31 24.60 -12.31
C ILE A 34 15.01 25.03 -13.03
N ASP A 35 13.83 24.69 -12.49
CA ASP A 35 12.52 25.06 -13.04
C ASP A 35 11.81 26.14 -12.18
N PRO A 36 11.73 27.40 -12.67
CA PRO A 36 11.05 28.50 -11.98
C PRO A 36 9.55 28.25 -11.71
N ASN A 37 8.86 27.50 -12.57
CA ASN A 37 7.43 27.22 -12.38
C ASN A 37 7.22 26.19 -11.28
N LEU A 38 8.08 25.16 -11.23
CA LEU A 38 8.12 24.19 -10.13
C LEU A 38 8.43 24.89 -8.80
N ARG A 39 9.41 25.81 -8.80
CA ARG A 39 9.75 26.63 -7.63
C ARG A 39 8.54 27.39 -7.09
N ARG A 40 7.82 28.07 -7.98
CA ARG A 40 6.62 28.83 -7.63
C ARG A 40 5.50 27.92 -7.10
N CYS A 41 5.33 26.74 -7.68
CA CYS A 41 4.37 25.74 -7.23
C CYS A 41 4.68 25.28 -5.79
N LEU A 42 5.91 24.85 -5.53
CA LEU A 42 6.37 24.42 -4.20
C LEU A 42 6.27 25.54 -3.16
N GLN A 43 6.67 26.77 -3.53
CA GLN A 43 6.61 27.91 -2.63
C GLN A 43 5.16 28.28 -2.25
N ARG A 44 4.22 28.21 -3.20
CA ARG A 44 2.78 28.38 -2.92
C ARG A 44 2.26 27.31 -1.95
N GLN A 45 2.66 26.06 -2.16
CA GLN A 45 2.24 24.97 -1.28
C GLN A 45 2.79 25.09 0.14
N ARG A 46 4.05 25.52 0.28
CA ARG A 46 4.68 25.79 1.58
C ARG A 46 4.06 26.98 2.31
N THR A 47 3.74 28.05 1.59
CA THR A 47 3.09 29.23 2.17
C THR A 47 1.64 28.97 2.57
N GLN A 48 0.99 27.99 1.95
CA GLN A 48 -0.35 27.51 2.32
C GLN A 48 -0.32 26.45 3.44
N ASP A 49 0.86 26.10 3.96
CA ASP A 49 1.08 25.06 4.98
C ASP A 49 0.31 23.75 4.72
N LEU A 50 0.24 23.35 3.45
CA LEU A 50 -0.54 22.18 3.05
C LEU A 50 0.10 20.89 3.60
N PRO A 51 -0.70 19.87 3.97
CA PRO A 51 -0.17 18.55 4.30
C PRO A 51 0.69 17.98 3.17
N LEU A 52 1.82 17.32 3.50
CA LEU A 52 2.77 16.78 2.51
C LEU A 52 2.11 15.92 1.43
N TYR A 53 1.08 15.15 1.77
CA TYR A 53 0.32 14.36 0.81
C TYR A 53 -0.34 15.23 -0.27
N GLN A 54 -0.98 16.32 0.16
CA GLN A 54 -1.64 17.27 -0.72
C GLN A 54 -0.61 18.02 -1.58
N GLN A 55 0.54 18.37 -1.01
CA GLN A 55 1.64 18.97 -1.76
C GLN A 55 2.06 18.07 -2.95
N TYR A 56 2.22 16.76 -2.72
CA TYR A 56 2.65 15.84 -3.79
C TYR A 56 1.57 15.47 -4.80
N GLU A 57 0.30 15.41 -4.42
CA GLU A 57 -0.79 15.29 -5.40
C GLU A 57 -0.88 16.56 -6.26
N ASN A 58 -0.73 17.75 -5.67
CA ASN A 58 -0.68 19.01 -6.42
C ASN A 58 0.52 19.05 -7.38
N LEU A 59 1.71 18.60 -6.95
CA LEU A 59 2.89 18.47 -7.82
C LEU A 59 2.67 17.49 -8.98
N LYS A 60 2.04 16.35 -8.70
CA LYS A 60 1.67 15.36 -9.72
C LYS A 60 0.68 15.92 -10.74
N GLN A 61 -0.28 16.75 -10.31
CA GLN A 61 -1.23 17.40 -11.22
C GLN A 61 -0.56 18.52 -12.02
N PHE A 62 0.22 19.38 -11.36
CA PHE A 62 1.00 20.44 -11.99
C PHE A 62 1.88 19.90 -13.14
N ALA A 63 2.55 18.77 -12.89
CA ALA A 63 3.39 18.14 -13.88
C ALA A 63 2.63 17.44 -15.03
N LYS A 64 1.33 17.15 -14.87
CA LYS A 64 0.45 16.68 -15.95
C LYS A 64 -0.10 17.83 -16.81
N THR A 65 -0.40 18.98 -16.21
CA THR A 65 -1.00 20.13 -16.90
C THR A 65 0.00 20.96 -17.70
N ASN A 66 1.29 20.94 -17.36
CA ASN A 66 2.33 21.69 -18.08
C ASN A 66 2.84 21.00 -19.36
N ASN A 67 1.99 20.24 -20.05
CA ASN A 67 2.26 19.45 -21.25
C ASN A 67 2.81 20.23 -22.49
N ASN A 68 3.13 21.53 -22.39
CA ASN A 68 3.73 22.31 -23.49
C ASN A 68 5.14 22.88 -23.20
N ARG A 69 5.68 22.69 -21.99
CA ARG A 69 7.11 22.87 -21.68
C ARG A 69 7.47 21.79 -20.69
N VAL A 70 8.07 20.71 -21.19
CA VAL A 70 8.62 19.54 -20.47
C VAL A 70 8.55 19.71 -18.95
N ALA A 71 7.43 19.32 -18.34
CA ALA A 71 7.47 19.00 -16.92
C ALA A 71 8.45 17.82 -16.81
N ASP A 72 9.60 18.05 -16.17
CA ASP A 72 10.70 17.08 -16.17
C ASP A 72 10.15 15.70 -15.74
N PRO A 73 10.24 14.66 -16.61
CA PRO A 73 9.78 13.30 -16.30
C PRO A 73 10.31 12.79 -14.95
N ILE A 74 11.46 13.30 -14.51
CA ILE A 74 12.03 13.00 -13.21
C ILE A 74 11.17 13.57 -12.07
N VAL A 75 10.70 14.81 -12.16
CA VAL A 75 9.85 15.44 -11.13
C VAL A 75 8.51 14.71 -11.01
N VAL A 76 7.92 14.32 -12.13
CA VAL A 76 6.71 13.47 -12.16
C VAL A 76 6.97 12.14 -11.46
N SER A 77 8.08 11.47 -11.79
CA SER A 77 8.48 10.19 -11.22
C SER A 77 8.73 10.30 -9.70
N GLN A 78 9.44 11.32 -9.24
CA GLN A 78 9.69 11.52 -7.80
C GLN A 78 8.40 11.83 -7.03
N SER A 79 7.51 12.64 -7.61
CA SER A 79 6.23 12.98 -6.98
C SER A 79 5.35 11.74 -6.80
N ARG A 80 5.26 10.87 -7.82
CA ARG A 80 4.56 9.57 -7.72
C ARG A 80 5.14 8.69 -6.60
N LYS A 81 6.48 8.64 -6.48
CA LYS A 81 7.17 7.89 -5.42
C LYS A 81 6.85 8.44 -4.03
N LEU A 82 6.87 9.76 -3.87
CA LEU A 82 6.56 10.43 -2.60
C LEU A 82 5.14 10.13 -2.12
N VAL A 83 4.14 10.25 -3.01
CA VAL A 83 2.73 9.92 -2.67
C VAL A 83 2.61 8.50 -2.14
N VAL A 84 3.21 7.51 -2.83
CA VAL A 84 3.12 6.10 -2.43
C VAL A 84 3.81 5.85 -1.09
N LEU A 85 5.01 6.44 -0.88
CA LEU A 85 5.74 6.27 0.38
C LEU A 85 5.02 6.90 1.57
N LEU A 86 4.37 8.05 1.39
CA LEU A 86 3.52 8.65 2.43
C LEU A 86 2.33 7.76 2.77
N LYS A 87 1.65 7.19 1.77
CA LYS A 87 0.57 6.22 2.03
C LYS A 87 1.08 5.00 2.81
N CYS A 88 2.22 4.45 2.42
CA CYS A 88 2.85 3.34 3.15
C CYS A 88 3.11 3.71 4.62
N LYS A 89 3.65 4.91 4.87
CA LYS A 89 3.90 5.41 6.23
C LYS A 89 2.59 5.52 7.02
N SER A 90 1.55 6.15 6.45
CA SER A 90 0.23 6.30 7.10
C SER A 90 -0.35 4.95 7.48
N PHE A 91 -0.37 3.99 6.55
CA PHE A 91 -0.87 2.65 6.82
C PHE A 91 -0.08 1.96 7.93
N LEU A 92 1.24 2.08 7.97
CA LEU A 92 2.04 1.50 9.05
C LEU A 92 1.73 2.14 10.41
N GLN A 93 1.62 3.47 10.47
CA GLN A 93 1.33 4.20 11.71
C GLN A 93 -0.08 3.88 12.24
N GLU A 94 -1.09 4.00 11.37
CA GLU A 94 -2.47 3.66 11.70
C GLU A 94 -2.59 2.17 12.08
N SER A 95 -1.82 1.31 11.38
CA SER A 95 -1.86 -0.11 11.65
C SER A 95 -1.61 -0.36 13.12
N ILE A 96 -0.64 0.26 13.80
CA ILE A 96 -0.33 0.01 15.22
C ILE A 96 -1.57 -0.16 16.11
N HIS A 97 -2.63 0.63 15.87
CA HIS A 97 -3.87 0.60 16.64
C HIS A 97 -5.08 0.03 15.88
N ASP A 98 -5.08 0.01 14.54
CA ASP A 98 -6.19 -0.44 13.70
C ASP A 98 -5.77 -1.59 12.76
N ILE A 99 -6.34 -2.78 12.92
CA ILE A 99 -6.10 -3.90 11.99
C ILE A 99 -6.73 -3.66 10.61
N GLY A 100 -7.83 -2.90 10.55
CA GLY A 100 -8.46 -2.46 9.32
C GLY A 100 -7.52 -1.62 8.46
N ALA A 101 -6.72 -0.75 9.07
CA ALA A 101 -5.67 0.00 8.37
C ALA A 101 -4.61 -0.91 7.74
N ALA A 102 -4.22 -2.00 8.42
CA ALA A 102 -3.29 -2.96 7.84
C ALA A 102 -3.89 -3.69 6.63
N LYS A 103 -5.17 -4.06 6.70
CA LYS A 103 -5.89 -4.65 5.56
C LYS A 103 -5.96 -3.68 4.38
N ARG A 104 -6.44 -2.45 4.61
CA ARG A 104 -6.50 -1.40 3.57
C ARG A 104 -5.14 -1.15 2.93
N GLY A 105 -4.08 -1.08 3.73
CA GLY A 105 -2.72 -0.87 3.22
C GLY A 105 -2.18 -2.06 2.44
N SER A 106 -2.44 -3.29 2.90
CA SER A 106 -2.10 -4.52 2.18
C SER A 106 -2.81 -4.58 0.83
N ASP A 107 -4.10 -4.28 0.78
CA ASP A 107 -4.93 -4.31 -0.43
C ASP A 107 -4.51 -3.24 -1.44
N PHE A 108 -4.25 -2.02 -0.96
CA PHE A 108 -3.67 -0.95 -1.77
C PHE A 108 -2.35 -1.38 -2.42
N LEU A 109 -1.44 -1.99 -1.65
CA LEU A 109 -0.17 -2.46 -2.16
C LEU A 109 -0.35 -3.66 -3.10
N ASN A 110 -1.24 -4.61 -2.80
CA ASN A 110 -1.57 -5.72 -3.71
C ASN A 110 -2.02 -5.20 -5.07
N SER A 111 -2.93 -4.22 -5.09
CA SER A 111 -3.39 -3.57 -6.32
C SER A 111 -2.25 -2.88 -7.06
N LEU A 112 -1.41 -2.12 -6.36
CA LEU A 112 -0.27 -1.42 -6.96
C LEU A 112 0.76 -2.40 -7.56
N PHE A 113 1.03 -3.52 -6.90
CA PHE A 113 1.88 -4.58 -7.45
C PHE A 113 1.22 -5.33 -8.61
N GLY A 114 -0.11 -5.51 -8.59
CA GLY A 114 -0.87 -6.17 -9.65
C GLY A 114 -0.89 -5.42 -10.98
N ILE A 115 -0.65 -4.11 -10.98
CA ILE A 115 -0.43 -3.32 -12.20
C ILE A 115 0.88 -3.74 -12.91
N SER A 116 1.83 -4.34 -12.18
CA SER A 116 3.09 -4.78 -12.76
C SER A 116 2.90 -6.11 -13.49
N ARG A 117 3.09 -6.12 -14.81
CA ARG A 117 2.81 -7.28 -15.68
C ARG A 117 3.97 -7.54 -16.63
N PHE A 118 4.18 -8.80 -17.01
CA PHE A 118 5.03 -9.17 -18.13
C PHE A 118 4.13 -9.39 -19.35
N ASP A 119 4.43 -8.73 -20.47
CA ASP A 119 3.63 -8.85 -21.70
C ASP A 119 4.19 -9.88 -22.70
N GLY A 120 5.17 -10.68 -22.28
CA GLY A 120 5.90 -11.60 -23.15
C GLY A 120 7.26 -11.06 -23.61
N THR A 121 7.49 -9.74 -23.52
CA THR A 121 8.74 -9.11 -23.96
C THR A 121 9.34 -8.18 -22.90
N THR A 122 8.50 -7.42 -22.19
CA THR A 122 8.93 -6.38 -21.25
C THR A 122 8.16 -6.46 -19.95
N TYR A 123 8.84 -6.21 -18.82
CA TYR A 123 8.18 -5.99 -17.55
C TYR A 123 7.67 -4.56 -17.45
N HIS A 124 6.36 -4.43 -17.36
CA HIS A 124 5.67 -3.20 -17.01
C HIS A 124 5.60 -3.07 -15.50
N TYR A 125 5.85 -1.86 -15.00
CA TYR A 125 5.74 -1.56 -13.58
C TYR A 125 4.70 -0.48 -13.36
N ALA A 126 4.10 -0.46 -12.15
CA ALA A 126 3.42 0.73 -11.71
C ALA A 126 4.36 1.94 -11.84
N ALA A 127 3.86 3.06 -12.33
CA ALA A 127 4.66 4.25 -12.62
C ALA A 127 5.44 4.82 -11.40
N ALA A 128 5.03 4.47 -10.18
CA ALA A 128 5.76 4.81 -8.95
C ALA A 128 6.99 3.92 -8.69
N PHE A 129 7.06 2.73 -9.31
CA PHE A 129 8.16 1.78 -9.18
C PHE A 129 9.20 1.89 -10.29
N GLU A 130 8.86 2.54 -11.39
CA GLU A 130 9.77 2.83 -12.49
C GLU A 130 11.01 3.58 -12.00
N ASN A 131 12.17 3.09 -12.42
CA ASN A 131 13.41 3.84 -12.31
C ASN A 131 13.65 4.46 -13.68
N ALA A 132 13.68 5.80 -13.74
CA ALA A 132 13.91 6.53 -14.99
C ALA A 132 15.27 6.17 -15.63
N ALA A 133 16.16 5.54 -14.86
CA ALA A 133 17.38 4.92 -15.34
C ALA A 133 17.26 3.38 -15.30
N TRP A 134 17.19 2.76 -16.48
CA TRP A 134 17.74 1.43 -16.76
C TRP A 134 17.07 0.19 -16.15
N GLY A 135 15.73 0.08 -16.20
CA GLY A 135 15.04 -1.21 -16.03
C GLY A 135 15.18 -1.92 -14.67
N ALA A 136 15.85 -1.30 -13.69
CA ALA A 136 16.07 -1.86 -12.35
C ALA A 136 14.97 -1.42 -11.37
N PHE A 137 14.69 -2.24 -10.36
CA PHE A 137 13.72 -1.90 -9.32
C PHE A 137 14.13 -0.64 -8.54
N SER A 138 13.26 0.37 -8.50
CA SER A 138 13.49 1.53 -7.65
C SER A 138 13.49 1.14 -6.17
N ALA A 139 14.28 1.85 -5.35
CA ALA A 139 14.26 1.68 -3.89
C ALA A 139 12.84 1.83 -3.29
N THR A 140 11.97 2.59 -3.95
CA THR A 140 10.55 2.72 -3.61
C THR A 140 9.82 1.38 -3.65
N LYS A 141 10.05 0.56 -4.69
CA LYS A 141 9.43 -0.76 -4.80
C LYS A 141 9.84 -1.67 -3.64
N ARG A 142 11.12 -1.66 -3.26
CA ARG A 142 11.62 -2.45 -2.13
C ARG A 142 10.92 -2.06 -0.82
N LEU A 143 10.82 -0.76 -0.53
CA LEU A 143 10.14 -0.26 0.66
C LEU A 143 8.64 -0.61 0.67
N CYS A 144 7.97 -0.52 -0.48
CA CYS A 144 6.57 -0.92 -0.62
C CYS A 144 6.39 -2.43 -0.43
N SER A 145 7.35 -3.25 -0.87
CA SER A 145 7.34 -4.70 -0.65
C SER A 145 7.54 -5.06 0.83
N GLU A 146 8.50 -4.43 1.50
CA GLU A 146 8.71 -4.58 2.95
C GLU A 146 7.45 -4.15 3.73
N THR A 147 6.83 -3.04 3.34
CA THR A 147 5.56 -2.57 3.92
C THR A 147 4.45 -3.58 3.74
N ARG A 148 4.25 -4.08 2.52
CA ARG A 148 3.22 -5.08 2.21
C ARG A 148 3.38 -6.34 3.04
N LYS A 149 4.62 -6.84 3.17
CA LYS A 149 4.91 -8.05 3.96
C LYS A 149 4.51 -7.85 5.42
N LEU A 150 4.93 -6.72 6.01
CA LEU A 150 4.66 -6.44 7.42
C LEU A 150 3.16 -6.25 7.71
N LEU A 151 2.43 -5.57 6.81
CA LEU A 151 0.98 -5.42 6.92
C LEU A 151 0.25 -6.76 6.79
N LYS A 152 0.69 -7.64 5.88
CA LYS A 152 0.12 -8.99 5.73
C LYS A 152 0.38 -9.87 6.95
N GLU A 153 1.61 -9.90 7.45
CA GLU A 153 1.98 -10.61 8.69
C GLU A 153 1.06 -10.19 9.83
N ARG A 154 0.79 -8.89 9.96
CA ARG A 154 -0.11 -8.37 10.98
C ARG A 154 -1.55 -8.85 10.83
N VAL A 155 -2.10 -8.82 9.61
CA VAL A 155 -3.44 -9.35 9.33
C VAL A 155 -3.55 -10.84 9.63
N SER A 156 -2.52 -11.63 9.27
CA SER A 156 -2.47 -13.07 9.55
C SER A 156 -2.44 -13.38 11.05
N VAL A 157 -1.56 -12.73 11.82
CA VAL A 157 -1.45 -12.95 13.27
C VAL A 157 -2.76 -12.63 14.00
N GLU A 158 -3.46 -11.58 13.58
CA GLU A 158 -4.73 -11.20 14.21
C GLU A 158 -5.89 -12.11 13.79
N ALA A 159 -5.86 -12.67 12.57
CA ALA A 159 -6.79 -13.70 12.13
C ALA A 159 -6.58 -15.03 12.88
N GLU A 160 -5.33 -15.46 13.08
CA GLU A 160 -4.98 -16.64 13.88
C GLU A 160 -5.42 -16.47 15.34
N ALA A 161 -5.14 -15.31 15.94
CA ALA A 161 -5.59 -15.00 17.30
C ALA A 161 -7.13 -15.02 17.43
N ALA A 162 -7.86 -14.52 16.43
CA ALA A 162 -9.32 -14.56 16.40
C ALA A 162 -9.86 -16.00 16.24
N GLN A 163 -9.21 -16.85 15.44
CA GLN A 163 -9.58 -18.26 15.28
C GLN A 163 -9.32 -19.06 16.57
N SER A 164 -8.16 -18.86 17.22
CA SER A 164 -7.87 -19.48 18.52
C SER A 164 -8.80 -18.98 19.63
N ALA A 165 -9.21 -17.71 19.61
CA ALA A 165 -10.24 -17.20 20.52
C ALA A 165 -11.65 -17.74 20.18
N GLY A 166 -11.94 -17.99 18.90
CA GLY A 166 -13.17 -18.60 18.41
C GLY A 166 -13.33 -20.08 18.78
N GLN A 167 -12.23 -20.82 18.93
CA GLN A 167 -12.24 -22.17 19.50
C GLN A 167 -12.67 -22.21 20.98
N TRP A 168 -12.57 -21.10 21.70
CA TRP A 168 -13.09 -20.94 23.08
C TRP A 168 -14.45 -20.22 23.13
N ARG A 169 -14.92 -19.66 22.02
CA ARG A 169 -16.17 -18.88 21.93
C ARG A 169 -17.08 -19.39 20.82
N THR A 170 -17.44 -20.67 20.86
CA THR A 170 -18.71 -21.13 20.26
C THR A 170 -19.89 -20.70 21.14
N ALA A 171 -20.07 -19.39 21.23
CA ALA A 171 -21.32 -18.72 21.63
C ALA A 171 -21.25 -17.23 21.25
N SER A 172 -21.06 -16.89 19.96
CA SER A 172 -21.44 -15.54 19.50
C SER A 172 -21.56 -15.37 17.98
N PRO A 173 -22.43 -14.45 17.52
CA PRO A 173 -23.07 -14.48 16.20
C PRO A 173 -22.20 -13.96 15.05
N VAL A 174 -21.04 -13.38 15.34
CA VAL A 174 -20.18 -12.72 14.35
C VAL A 174 -19.49 -13.74 13.42
N LEU A 175 -19.35 -14.99 13.84
CA LEU A 175 -18.82 -16.08 13.02
C LEU A 175 -19.80 -16.59 11.96
N ASN A 176 -21.12 -16.44 12.18
CA ASN A 176 -22.13 -16.89 11.21
C ASN A 176 -22.07 -16.11 9.89
N THR A 177 -21.67 -14.84 9.93
CA THR A 177 -21.58 -14.00 8.73
C THR A 177 -20.37 -14.35 7.85
N LEU A 178 -19.36 -15.04 8.40
CA LEU A 178 -18.21 -15.54 7.64
C LEU A 178 -18.42 -16.97 7.16
N GLN A 179 -19.19 -17.78 7.88
CA GLN A 179 -19.57 -19.14 7.45
C GLN A 179 -20.64 -19.14 6.34
N SER A 180 -21.49 -18.11 6.25
CA SER A 180 -22.52 -18.00 5.21
C SER A 180 -21.96 -17.83 3.78
N PHE A 181 -20.68 -17.48 3.62
CA PHE A 181 -20.04 -17.36 2.30
C PHE A 181 -19.36 -18.65 1.81
N GLN A 182 -19.32 -19.72 2.61
CA GLN A 182 -18.68 -20.98 2.23
C GLN A 182 -19.63 -22.16 2.00
N VAL A 183 -20.95 -21.96 2.05
CA VAL A 183 -21.93 -23.04 1.77
C VAL A 183 -22.90 -22.62 0.67
N THR A 184 -22.39 -22.50 -0.55
CA THR A 184 -23.19 -22.64 -1.77
C THR A 184 -22.38 -23.37 -2.84
N SER A 185 -21.90 -24.57 -2.53
CA SER A 185 -21.57 -25.55 -3.57
C SER A 185 -21.60 -26.95 -2.97
N SER A 186 -22.76 -27.60 -3.05
CA SER A 186 -22.91 -29.04 -3.24
C SER A 186 -24.38 -29.30 -3.55
N GLU A 187 -24.65 -29.74 -4.77
CA GLU A 187 -25.94 -30.27 -5.22
C GLU A 187 -26.40 -31.45 -4.36
N PRO A 188 -27.72 -31.74 -4.27
CA PRO A 188 -28.22 -32.91 -3.57
C PRO A 188 -28.04 -34.17 -4.42
N SER A 189 -27.34 -35.17 -3.88
CA SER A 189 -27.33 -36.54 -4.39
C SER A 189 -28.20 -37.40 -3.46
N PRO A 190 -29.35 -37.96 -3.90
CA PRO A 190 -30.10 -38.91 -3.10
C PRO A 190 -29.75 -40.33 -3.56
N GLU A 191 -29.04 -41.09 -2.74
CA GLU A 191 -28.95 -42.54 -2.89
C GLU A 191 -29.40 -43.26 -1.61
N ALA A 192 -30.15 -44.34 -1.87
CA ALA A 192 -30.34 -45.53 -1.05
C ALA A 192 -31.18 -45.41 0.23
N ASN A 193 -32.50 -45.56 0.04
CA ASN A 193 -33.42 -46.05 1.06
C ASN A 193 -33.47 -47.59 1.00
N ALA A 194 -33.07 -48.26 2.08
CA ALA A 194 -33.49 -49.58 2.61
C ALA A 194 -32.34 -50.19 3.46
N PRO A 195 -32.60 -51.00 4.51
CA PRO A 195 -33.81 -51.79 4.76
C PRO A 195 -34.35 -51.84 6.22
N GLY A 196 -35.66 -52.12 6.33
CA GLY A 196 -36.36 -53.05 7.25
C GLY A 196 -36.11 -53.04 8.78
N GLN A 197 -37.18 -52.85 9.56
CA GLN A 197 -37.69 -53.82 10.55
C GLN A 197 -38.93 -53.28 11.30
N SER A 198 -40.07 -53.98 11.14
CA SER A 198 -41.17 -54.26 12.08
C SER A 198 -42.51 -54.33 11.35
#